data_AF-A0A973SPK5-F1
#
_entry.id   AF-A0A973SPK5-F1
#
_cell.length_a   1.000
_cell.length_b   1.000
_cell.length_c   1.000
_cell.angle_alpha   90.00
_cell.angle_beta   90.00
_cell.angle_gamma   90.00
#
_symmetry.space_group_name_H-M   'P 1'
#
loop_
_entity.id
_entity.type
_entity.pdbx_description
1 polymer ?
#
loop_
_entity_poly.entity_id
_entity_poly.type
_entity_poly.pdbx_seq_one_letter_code
_entity_poly.pdbx_strand_id
1 'polypeptide(L)'
;ISDNTATDLLIDKVGRKRVERLVRAWGGDARRNTPFLTTRELFILKGASYPKYANRFLSLGTGARRHYLDKVIAKVPLTEVRAWTDPRDLDRLEWFASPVQVARAYARLAGIADPRVGEILSINDAGLGLDKARWPVVWHKGGSESGLLAMSFLARTAGGRTYVVSTTATDPSKPIPGGVAQELLALTRGAFALVKPS
;
A
#
# COMPACT_ATOMS: atom_id res chain seq x y z
N ILE A 1 -6.83 -10.62 3.25
CA ILE A 1 -7.19 -9.93 4.52
C ILE A 1 -6.45 -8.61 4.75
N SER A 2 -5.23 -8.37 4.22
CA SER A 2 -4.49 -7.11 4.41
C SER A 2 -4.35 -6.71 5.89
N ASP A 3 -3.94 -7.68 6.71
CA ASP A 3 -3.92 -7.56 8.17
C ASP A 3 -2.86 -6.54 8.63
N ASN A 4 -3.34 -5.46 9.25
CA ASN A 4 -2.53 -4.36 9.75
C ASN A 4 -1.67 -4.78 10.95
N THR A 5 -2.21 -5.60 11.86
CA THR A 5 -1.48 -6.09 13.03
C THR A 5 -0.34 -7.01 12.61
N ALA A 6 -0.58 -7.94 11.68
CA ALA A 6 0.46 -8.81 11.14
C ALA A 6 1.54 -8.01 10.39
N THR A 7 1.14 -6.98 9.65
CA THR A 7 2.08 -6.06 8.97
C THR A 7 3.00 -5.39 9.99
N ASP A 8 2.44 -4.86 11.09
CA ASP A 8 3.21 -4.21 12.14
C ASP A 8 4.17 -5.17 12.85
N LEU A 9 3.74 -6.42 13.12
CA LEU A 9 4.60 -7.46 13.68
C LEU A 9 5.78 -7.79 12.76
N LEU A 10 5.56 -7.85 11.45
CA LEU A 10 6.64 -8.09 10.49
C LEU A 10 7.61 -6.91 10.42
N ILE A 11 7.11 -5.67 10.44
CA ILE A 11 7.95 -4.46 10.47
C ILE A 11 8.80 -4.43 11.74
N ASP A 12 8.22 -4.75 12.90
CA ASP A 12 8.93 -4.85 14.17
C ASP A 12 10.03 -5.92 14.11
N LYS A 13 9.68 -7.12 13.64
CA LYS A 13 10.60 -8.26 13.53
C LYS A 13 11.82 -7.94 12.66
N VAL A 14 11.64 -7.29 11.52
CA VAL A 14 12.75 -6.95 10.61
C VAL A 14 13.43 -5.62 10.97
N GLY A 15 12.71 -4.73 11.66
CA GLY A 15 13.13 -3.41 12.04
C GLY A 15 12.91 -2.36 10.95
N ARG A 16 12.32 -1.22 11.34
CA ARG A 16 11.99 -0.07 10.47
C ARG A 16 13.13 0.37 9.56
N LYS A 17 14.35 0.51 10.09
CA LYS A 17 15.53 0.93 9.31
C LYS A 17 15.85 -0.04 8.17
N ARG A 18 15.54 -1.34 8.31
CA ARG A 18 15.71 -2.32 7.22
C ARG A 18 14.68 -2.11 6.13
N VAL A 19 13.42 -1.88 6.51
CA VAL A 19 12.33 -1.52 5.58
C VAL A 19 12.68 -0.24 4.81
N GLU A 20 13.11 0.82 5.49
CA GLU A 20 13.54 2.08 4.86
C GLU A 20 14.68 1.87 3.84
N ARG A 21 15.67 1.04 4.17
CA ARG A 21 16.75 0.68 3.24
C ARG A 21 16.22 -0.10 2.04
N LEU A 22 15.28 -1.00 2.23
CA LEU A 22 14.69 -1.79 1.15
C LEU A 22 13.87 -0.90 0.20
N VAL A 23 13.04 0.01 0.75
CA VAL A 23 12.30 1.00 -0.03
C VAL A 23 13.25 1.79 -0.93
N ARG A 24 14.38 2.27 -0.39
CA ARG A 24 15.40 2.96 -1.18
C ARG A 24 16.03 2.05 -2.24
N ALA A 25 16.46 0.84 -1.85
CA ALA A 25 17.11 -0.11 -2.74
C ALA A 25 16.20 -0.55 -3.90
N TRP A 26 14.88 -0.55 -3.69
CA TRP A 26 13.88 -0.90 -4.70
C TRP A 26 13.39 0.31 -5.51
N GLY A 27 13.93 1.51 -5.25
CA GLY A 27 13.61 2.74 -5.98
C GLY A 27 12.28 3.38 -5.58
N GLY A 28 11.74 3.04 -4.41
CA GLY A 28 10.59 3.70 -3.81
C GLY A 28 10.92 5.10 -3.30
N ASP A 29 9.89 5.88 -2.93
CA ASP A 29 10.06 7.25 -2.41
C ASP A 29 10.56 7.23 -0.97
N ALA A 30 11.87 7.03 -0.80
CA ALA A 30 12.48 6.98 0.52
C ALA A 30 12.36 8.31 1.27
N ARG A 31 12.22 9.45 0.57
CA ARG A 31 12.13 10.76 1.21
C ARG A 31 10.79 10.91 1.93
N ARG A 32 9.69 10.56 1.27
CA ARG A 32 8.34 10.67 1.86
C ARG A 32 8.03 9.53 2.82
N ASN A 33 8.65 8.37 2.63
CA ASN A 33 8.44 7.19 3.48
C ASN A 33 9.50 7.02 4.59
N THR A 34 10.19 8.09 5.02
CA THR A 34 11.13 8.04 6.15
C THR A 34 10.76 9.08 7.23
N PRO A 35 10.48 8.66 8.49
CA PRO A 35 10.47 7.28 8.96
C PRO A 35 9.36 6.44 8.31
N PHE A 36 9.62 5.15 8.03
CA PHE A 36 8.61 4.26 7.45
C PHE A 36 7.58 3.92 8.50
N LEU A 37 6.34 4.42 8.38
CA LEU A 37 5.30 4.26 9.40
C LEU A 37 4.81 2.81 9.52
N THR A 38 4.49 2.39 10.75
CA THR A 38 3.61 1.23 10.97
C THR A 38 2.14 1.64 10.79
N THR A 39 1.26 0.67 10.60
CA THR A 39 -0.18 0.92 10.47
C THR A 39 -0.77 1.47 11.78
N ARG A 40 -0.35 0.95 12.93
CA ARG A 40 -0.70 1.48 14.25
C ARG A 40 -0.35 2.96 14.38
N GLU A 41 0.85 3.36 13.97
CA GLU A 41 1.29 4.75 14.07
C GLU A 41 0.46 5.67 13.21
N LEU A 42 0.19 5.28 11.96
CA LEU A 42 -0.70 6.02 11.08
C LEU A 42 -2.09 6.20 11.71
N PHE A 43 -2.67 5.13 12.24
CA PHE A 43 -3.99 5.17 12.88
C PHE A 43 -4.03 6.04 14.13
N ILE A 44 -2.98 6.07 14.94
CA ILE A 44 -2.91 6.99 16.07
C ILE A 44 -2.78 8.44 15.58
N LEU A 45 -1.88 8.71 14.63
CA LEU A 45 -1.66 10.07 14.11
C LEU A 45 -2.93 10.64 13.47
N LYS A 46 -3.69 9.80 12.76
CA LYS A 46 -4.91 10.20 12.04
C LYS A 46 -6.18 10.03 12.83
N GLY A 47 -6.23 9.18 13.85
CA GLY A 47 -7.47 8.79 14.53
C GLY A 47 -7.54 9.13 16.02
N ALA A 48 -6.43 9.47 16.67
CA ALA A 48 -6.42 9.93 18.07
C ALA A 48 -6.10 11.42 18.12
N SER A 49 -6.96 12.21 18.79
CA SER A 49 -6.76 13.66 18.95
C SER A 49 -6.40 14.40 17.65
N TYR A 50 -6.94 13.97 16.51
CA TYR A 50 -6.65 14.61 15.22
C TYR A 50 -7.19 16.06 15.20
N PRO A 51 -6.43 17.05 14.67
CA PRO A 51 -5.14 16.93 13.98
C PRO A 51 -3.91 17.15 14.87
N LYS A 52 -4.02 17.16 16.20
CA LYS A 52 -2.92 17.50 17.11
C LYS A 52 -1.68 16.64 16.88
N TYR A 53 -1.84 15.30 16.88
CA TYR A 53 -0.71 14.39 16.70
C TYR A 53 -0.15 14.42 15.27
N ALA A 54 -1.02 14.48 14.25
CA ALA A 54 -0.63 14.66 12.85
C ALA A 54 0.16 15.95 12.63
N ASN A 55 -0.37 17.11 13.04
CA ASN A 55 0.29 18.42 12.89
C ASN A 55 1.65 18.44 13.59
N ARG A 56 1.74 17.86 14.79
CA ARG A 56 3.03 17.76 15.49
C ARG A 56 4.00 16.92 14.69
N PHE A 57 3.62 15.71 14.27
CA PHE A 57 4.50 14.85 13.46
C PHE A 57 4.97 15.53 12.16
N LEU A 58 4.05 16.18 11.44
CA LEU A 58 4.32 16.81 10.16
C LEU A 58 5.27 18.02 10.26
N SER A 59 5.26 18.74 11.38
CA SER A 59 6.18 19.86 11.65
C SER A 59 7.63 19.47 11.99
N LEU A 60 7.90 18.18 12.24
CA LEU A 60 9.20 17.69 12.69
C LEU A 60 10.08 17.20 11.53
N GLY A 61 11.40 17.36 11.66
CA GLY A 61 12.38 16.66 10.82
C GLY A 61 12.51 15.18 11.17
N THR A 62 13.12 14.38 10.29
CA THR A 62 13.15 12.90 10.39
C THR A 62 13.62 12.34 11.74
N GLY A 63 14.69 12.90 12.33
CA GLY A 63 15.19 12.46 13.64
C GLY A 63 14.17 12.69 14.76
N ALA A 64 13.58 13.89 14.79
CA ALA A 64 12.56 14.25 15.76
C ALA A 64 11.23 13.50 15.53
N ARG A 65 10.87 13.19 14.27
CA ARG A 65 9.74 12.31 13.96
C ARG A 65 9.92 10.93 14.59
N ARG A 66 11.09 10.31 14.46
CA ARG A 66 11.36 9.01 15.10
C ARG A 66 11.21 9.08 16.62
N HIS A 67 11.81 10.10 17.24
CA HIS A 67 11.66 10.31 18.68
C HIS A 67 10.19 10.50 19.09
N TYR A 68 9.42 11.25 18.30
CA TYR A 68 8.01 11.49 18.54
C TYR A 68 7.18 10.21 18.44
N LEU A 69 7.45 9.37 17.43
CA LEU A 69 6.84 8.04 17.29
C LEU A 69 7.14 7.17 18.52
N ASP A 70 8.42 7.05 18.90
CA ASP A 70 8.87 6.14 19.96
C ASP A 70 8.45 6.58 21.38
N LYS A 71 8.38 7.89 21.63
CA LYS A 71 8.21 8.43 23.00
C LYS A 71 6.81 8.97 23.28
N VAL A 72 6.08 9.38 22.26
CA VAL A 72 4.73 9.94 22.40
C VAL A 72 3.70 9.01 21.79
N ILE A 73 3.79 8.74 20.49
CA ILE A 73 2.78 7.95 19.76
C ILE A 73 2.70 6.52 20.27
N ALA A 74 3.84 5.90 20.60
CA ALA A 74 3.86 4.54 21.17
C ALA A 74 3.06 4.41 22.48
N LYS A 75 2.90 5.48 23.25
CA LYS A 75 2.17 5.50 24.54
C LYS A 75 0.68 5.75 24.39
N VAL A 76 0.22 6.19 23.22
CA VAL A 76 -1.21 6.43 22.99
C VAL A 76 -1.91 5.08 22.82
N PRO A 77 -2.90 4.75 23.66
CA PRO A 77 -3.63 3.50 23.56
C PRO A 77 -4.51 3.49 22.29
N LEU A 78 -4.67 2.32 21.65
CA LEU A 78 -5.53 2.20 20.46
C LEU A 78 -7.00 2.50 20.76
N THR A 79 -7.41 2.39 22.03
CA THR A 79 -8.75 2.77 22.48
C THR A 79 -9.05 4.27 22.35
N GLU A 80 -8.03 5.12 22.13
CA GLU A 80 -8.22 6.54 21.80
C GLU A 80 -8.45 6.78 20.30
N VAL A 81 -8.18 5.80 19.44
CA VAL A 81 -8.45 5.91 18.01
C VAL A 81 -9.96 5.92 17.79
N ARG A 82 -10.43 6.92 17.05
CA ARG A 82 -11.82 7.02 16.58
C ARG A 82 -11.84 6.84 15.09
N ALA A 83 -12.85 6.13 14.58
CA ALA A 83 -13.07 6.03 13.15
C ALA A 83 -13.25 7.42 12.53
N TRP A 84 -12.81 7.57 11.28
CA TRP A 84 -13.02 8.79 10.51
C TRP A 84 -13.53 8.46 9.12
N THR A 85 -14.40 9.33 8.63
CA THR A 85 -14.98 9.22 7.30
C THR A 85 -14.41 10.25 6.36
N ASP A 86 -13.87 11.37 6.83
CA ASP A 86 -13.30 12.40 5.95
C ASP A 86 -11.82 12.13 5.67
N PRO A 87 -11.33 12.41 4.45
CA PRO A 87 -9.91 12.29 4.14
C PRO A 87 -9.05 13.14 5.08
N ARG A 88 -7.87 12.62 5.45
CA ARG A 88 -6.92 13.30 6.36
C ARG A 88 -5.52 13.20 5.77
N ASP A 89 -4.87 14.33 5.51
CA ASP A 89 -3.45 14.41 5.12
C ASP A 89 -3.00 13.39 4.04
N LEU A 90 -3.84 13.07 3.03
CA LEU A 90 -3.55 12.02 2.02
C LEU A 90 -2.23 12.23 1.28
N ASP A 91 -1.81 13.48 1.13
CA ASP A 91 -0.61 13.91 0.43
C ASP A 91 0.61 14.06 1.35
N ARG A 92 0.45 13.94 2.67
CA ARG A 92 1.49 14.26 3.66
C ARG A 92 1.74 13.17 4.69
N LEU A 93 0.72 12.36 4.99
CA LEU A 93 0.75 11.32 6.01
C LEU A 93 0.13 10.04 5.45
N GLU A 94 0.93 9.35 4.63
CA GLU A 94 0.61 8.01 4.10
C GLU A 94 1.88 7.26 3.63
N TRP A 95 1.72 6.08 3.02
CA TRP A 95 2.77 5.42 2.25
C TRP A 95 2.73 5.80 0.76
N PHE A 96 3.77 6.48 0.29
CA PHE A 96 3.80 7.10 -1.04
C PHE A 96 4.54 6.25 -2.07
N ALA A 97 3.89 6.02 -3.22
CA ALA A 97 4.51 5.40 -4.39
C ALA A 97 3.83 5.87 -5.68
N SER A 98 4.59 6.04 -6.76
CA SER A 98 4.04 6.15 -8.11
C SER A 98 3.68 4.77 -8.69
N PRO A 99 2.82 4.69 -9.72
CA PRO A 99 2.51 3.41 -10.38
C PRO A 99 3.76 2.65 -10.87
N VAL A 100 4.78 3.38 -11.34
CA VAL A 100 6.06 2.78 -11.76
C VAL A 100 6.83 2.18 -10.58
N GLN A 101 6.79 2.83 -9.41
CA GLN A 101 7.43 2.29 -8.20
C GLN A 101 6.71 1.04 -7.70
N VAL A 102 5.38 1.01 -7.78
CA VAL A 102 4.59 -0.20 -7.50
C VAL A 102 4.95 -1.33 -8.46
N ALA A 103 5.03 -1.06 -9.76
CA ALA A 103 5.44 -2.05 -10.76
C ALA A 103 6.86 -2.61 -10.52
N ARG A 104 7.80 -1.74 -10.10
CA ARG A 104 9.14 -2.20 -9.69
C ARG A 104 9.09 -3.10 -8.46
N ALA A 105 8.26 -2.79 -7.46
CA ALA A 105 8.11 -3.66 -6.29
C ALA A 105 7.58 -5.05 -6.67
N TYR A 106 6.55 -5.12 -7.54
CA TYR A 106 6.09 -6.39 -8.10
C TYR A 106 7.17 -7.15 -8.85
N ALA A 107 7.95 -6.47 -9.69
CA ALA A 107 9.05 -7.09 -10.43
C ALA A 107 10.14 -7.62 -9.49
N ARG A 108 10.46 -6.90 -8.40
CA ARG A 108 11.40 -7.37 -7.37
C ARG A 108 10.89 -8.60 -6.63
N LEU A 109 9.62 -8.60 -6.25
CA LEU A 109 8.96 -9.76 -5.62
C LEU A 109 8.95 -10.98 -6.56
N ALA A 110 8.68 -10.77 -7.85
CA ALA A 110 8.70 -11.83 -8.86
C ALA A 110 10.10 -12.43 -9.10
N GLY A 111 11.16 -11.71 -8.75
CA GLY A 111 12.54 -12.18 -8.81
C GLY A 111 13.02 -12.92 -7.55
N ILE A 112 12.21 -13.00 -6.49
CA ILE A 112 12.55 -13.77 -5.30
C ILE A 112 12.30 -15.26 -5.58
N ALA A 113 13.35 -16.08 -5.45
CA ALA A 113 13.29 -17.53 -5.65
C ALA A 113 12.67 -18.26 -4.45
N ASP A 114 11.48 -17.82 -4.01
CA ASP A 114 10.69 -18.44 -2.95
C ASP A 114 9.25 -18.57 -3.43
N PRO A 115 8.74 -19.80 -3.64
CA PRO A 115 7.40 -20.01 -4.19
C PRO A 115 6.30 -19.41 -3.31
N ARG A 116 6.55 -19.27 -1.99
CA ARG A 116 5.60 -18.70 -1.04
C ARG A 116 5.21 -17.27 -1.35
N VAL A 117 6.08 -16.51 -2.03
CA VAL A 117 5.76 -15.14 -2.47
C VAL A 117 4.59 -15.16 -3.44
N GLY A 118 4.63 -16.08 -4.41
CA GLY A 118 3.57 -16.23 -5.39
C GLY A 118 2.29 -16.80 -4.78
N GLU A 119 2.42 -17.80 -3.90
CA GLU A 119 1.30 -18.35 -3.15
C GLU A 119 0.56 -17.23 -2.40
N ILE A 120 1.25 -16.48 -1.54
CA ILE A 120 0.68 -15.40 -0.73
C ILE A 120 0.01 -14.32 -1.59
N LEU A 121 0.68 -13.86 -2.64
CA LEU A 121 0.16 -12.76 -3.48
C LEU A 121 -1.00 -13.19 -4.39
N SER A 122 -1.19 -14.50 -4.60
CA SER A 122 -2.26 -15.04 -5.44
C SER A 122 -3.52 -15.46 -4.68
N ILE A 123 -3.50 -15.47 -3.33
CA ILE A 123 -4.64 -15.90 -2.49
C ILE A 123 -5.94 -15.16 -2.81
N ASN A 124 -5.86 -13.88 -3.17
CA ASN A 124 -7.03 -13.06 -3.43
C ASN A 124 -6.78 -12.16 -4.64
N ASP A 125 -7.46 -12.42 -5.75
CA ASP A 125 -7.41 -11.63 -6.99
C ASP A 125 -8.36 -10.42 -6.99
N ALA A 126 -9.01 -10.11 -5.85
CA ALA A 126 -10.01 -9.05 -5.71
C ALA A 126 -11.18 -9.12 -6.71
N GLY A 127 -11.47 -10.30 -7.27
CA GLY A 127 -12.50 -10.46 -8.29
C GLY A 127 -12.10 -9.88 -9.65
N LEU A 128 -10.80 -9.74 -9.93
CA LEU A 128 -10.32 -9.33 -11.24
C LEU A 128 -10.81 -10.30 -12.33
N GLY A 129 -10.74 -11.62 -12.07
CA GLY A 129 -11.37 -12.62 -12.93
C GLY A 129 -10.78 -12.71 -14.33
N LEU A 130 -9.45 -12.64 -14.46
CA LEU A 130 -8.80 -12.90 -15.74
C LEU A 130 -8.96 -14.38 -16.14
N ASP A 131 -9.05 -14.64 -17.44
CA ASP A 131 -9.05 -15.99 -17.99
C ASP A 131 -7.76 -16.72 -17.61
N LYS A 132 -7.88 -17.78 -16.81
CA LYS A 132 -6.75 -18.57 -16.30
C LYS A 132 -5.99 -19.31 -17.39
N ALA A 133 -6.63 -19.62 -18.53
CA ALA A 133 -5.94 -20.23 -19.67
C ALA A 133 -4.92 -19.26 -20.28
N ARG A 134 -5.24 -17.95 -20.27
CA ARG A 134 -4.35 -16.89 -20.76
C ARG A 134 -3.41 -16.36 -19.69
N TRP A 135 -3.88 -16.29 -18.45
CA TRP A 135 -3.21 -15.66 -17.31
C TRP A 135 -3.14 -16.63 -16.11
N PRO A 136 -2.29 -17.67 -16.17
CA PRO A 136 -2.22 -18.69 -15.12
C PRO A 136 -1.72 -18.16 -13.78
N VAL A 137 -1.05 -16.99 -13.75
CA VAL A 137 -0.57 -16.35 -12.53
C VAL A 137 -1.13 -14.95 -12.44
N VAL A 138 -1.84 -14.67 -11.35
CA VAL A 138 -2.34 -13.34 -10.98
C VAL A 138 -2.00 -13.07 -9.53
N TRP A 139 -1.35 -11.94 -9.28
CA TRP A 139 -1.01 -11.43 -7.96
C TRP A 139 -1.75 -10.12 -7.74
N HIS A 140 -2.15 -9.83 -6.51
CA HIS A 140 -2.92 -8.64 -6.20
C HIS A 140 -2.52 -8.02 -4.86
N LYS A 141 -2.55 -6.69 -4.81
CA LYS A 141 -2.56 -5.92 -3.58
C LYS A 141 -3.40 -4.65 -3.74
N GLY A 142 -4.34 -4.47 -2.83
CA GLY A 142 -5.11 -3.23 -2.70
C GLY A 142 -4.60 -2.33 -1.57
N GLY A 143 -5.05 -1.08 -1.56
CA GLY A 143 -4.86 -0.11 -0.49
C GLY A 143 -6.05 0.84 -0.44
N SER A 144 -6.50 1.21 0.74
CA SER A 144 -7.68 2.06 0.90
C SER A 144 -7.63 2.85 2.19
N GLU A 145 -8.07 4.10 2.10
CA GLU A 145 -8.51 4.90 3.23
C GLU A 145 -9.60 5.88 2.77
N SER A 146 -10.15 6.71 3.67
CA SER A 146 -11.09 7.72 3.20
C SER A 146 -10.44 8.67 2.20
N GLY A 147 -11.03 8.76 1.00
CA GLY A 147 -10.51 9.55 -0.11
C GLY A 147 -9.38 8.89 -0.89
N LEU A 148 -9.07 7.62 -0.64
CA LEU A 148 -8.05 6.88 -1.42
C LEU A 148 -8.48 5.44 -1.66
N LEU A 149 -8.40 5.01 -2.92
CA LEU A 149 -8.51 3.61 -3.31
C LEU A 149 -7.43 3.30 -4.33
N ALA A 150 -6.60 2.31 -4.05
CA ALA A 150 -5.56 1.81 -4.93
C ALA A 150 -5.73 0.30 -5.13
N MET A 151 -5.55 -0.17 -6.35
CA MET A 151 -5.48 -1.59 -6.67
C MET A 151 -4.34 -1.85 -7.63
N SER A 152 -3.58 -2.90 -7.38
CA SER A 152 -2.45 -3.26 -8.22
C SER A 152 -2.40 -4.76 -8.45
N PHE A 153 -2.04 -5.12 -9.67
CA PHE A 153 -2.06 -6.49 -10.15
C PHE A 153 -0.81 -6.78 -10.95
N LEU A 154 -0.17 -7.92 -10.69
CA LEU A 154 0.76 -8.53 -11.62
C LEU A 154 0.06 -9.73 -12.25
N ALA A 155 0.13 -9.84 -13.58
CA ALA A 155 -0.34 -11.03 -14.28
C ALA A 155 0.74 -11.55 -15.24
N ARG A 156 0.89 -12.88 -15.30
CA ARG A 156 1.82 -13.54 -16.23
C ARG A 156 1.02 -14.31 -17.27
N THR A 157 1.35 -14.11 -18.54
CA THR A 157 0.76 -14.87 -19.65
C THR A 157 1.22 -16.32 -19.62
N ALA A 158 0.49 -17.23 -20.27
CA ALA A 158 0.93 -18.61 -20.46
C ALA A 158 2.29 -18.71 -21.17
N GLY A 159 2.59 -17.77 -22.08
CA GLY A 159 3.91 -17.63 -22.72
C GLY A 159 5.01 -16.99 -21.85
N GLY A 160 4.74 -16.73 -20.57
CA GLY A 160 5.74 -16.29 -19.59
C GLY A 160 5.96 -14.77 -19.48
N ARG A 161 5.29 -13.94 -20.30
CA ARG A 161 5.43 -12.48 -20.22
C ARG A 161 4.67 -11.94 -19.02
N THR A 162 5.30 -11.05 -18.25
CA THR A 162 4.73 -10.49 -17.01
C THR A 162 4.36 -9.02 -17.21
N TYR A 163 3.17 -8.64 -16.75
CA TYR A 163 2.63 -7.29 -16.82
C TYR A 163 2.17 -6.84 -15.44
N VAL A 164 2.27 -5.54 -15.17
CA VAL A 164 1.71 -4.93 -13.95
C VAL A 164 0.75 -3.83 -14.34
N VAL A 165 -0.44 -3.82 -13.74
CA VAL A 165 -1.42 -2.74 -13.84
C VAL A 165 -1.69 -2.21 -12.45
N SER A 166 -1.55 -0.90 -12.27
CA SER A 166 -1.83 -0.20 -11.02
C SER A 166 -2.83 0.92 -11.29
N THR A 167 -3.96 0.89 -10.60
CA THR A 167 -5.03 1.88 -10.69
C THR A 167 -5.23 2.54 -9.34
N THR A 168 -5.52 3.84 -9.33
CA THR A 168 -5.70 4.60 -8.10
C THR A 168 -6.72 5.71 -8.32
N ALA A 169 -7.62 5.88 -7.36
CA ALA A 169 -8.52 7.01 -7.24
C ALA A 169 -8.23 7.73 -5.92
N THR A 170 -8.12 9.06 -5.96
CA THR A 170 -7.89 9.89 -4.78
C THR A 170 -8.77 11.13 -4.82
N ASP A 171 -9.39 11.47 -3.70
CA ASP A 171 -10.09 12.73 -3.47
C ASP A 171 -9.70 13.24 -2.06
N PRO A 172 -8.90 14.31 -1.95
CA PRO A 172 -8.49 14.83 -0.64
C PRO A 172 -9.60 15.57 0.11
N SER A 173 -10.76 15.76 -0.51
CA SER A 173 -11.90 16.49 0.06
C SER A 173 -13.07 15.60 0.46
N LYS A 174 -13.20 14.40 -0.14
CA LYS A 174 -14.36 13.52 0.05
C LYS A 174 -13.97 12.03 0.08
N PRO A 175 -14.78 11.18 0.75
CA PRO A 175 -14.67 9.73 0.61
C PRO A 175 -14.84 9.28 -0.85
N ILE A 176 -14.18 8.18 -1.22
CA ILE A 176 -14.39 7.54 -2.53
C ILE A 176 -15.79 6.88 -2.55
N PRO A 177 -16.65 7.15 -3.56
CA PRO A 177 -17.98 6.55 -3.64
C PRO A 177 -17.98 5.03 -3.78
N GLY A 178 -19.04 4.40 -3.26
CA GLY A 178 -19.33 2.97 -3.47
C GLY A 178 -19.64 2.68 -4.93
N GLY A 179 -18.67 2.13 -5.66
CA GLY A 179 -18.77 1.84 -7.10
C GLY A 179 -17.42 1.95 -7.81
N VAL A 180 -16.58 2.88 -7.36
CA VAL A 180 -15.25 3.13 -7.94
C VAL A 180 -14.37 1.87 -7.93
N ALA A 181 -14.47 1.01 -6.92
CA ALA A 181 -13.75 -0.26 -6.91
C ALA A 181 -14.05 -1.14 -8.13
N GLN A 182 -15.32 -1.23 -8.54
CA GLN A 182 -15.72 -2.01 -9.72
C GLN A 182 -15.27 -1.36 -11.02
N GLU A 183 -15.29 -0.03 -11.08
CA GLU A 183 -14.76 0.73 -12.21
C GLU A 183 -13.24 0.49 -12.37
N LEU A 184 -12.48 0.59 -11.27
CA LEU A 184 -11.04 0.32 -11.32
C LEU A 184 -10.75 -1.14 -11.70
N LEU A 185 -11.57 -2.11 -11.30
CA LEU A 185 -11.44 -3.52 -11.71
C LEU A 185 -11.72 -3.66 -13.22
N ALA A 186 -12.76 -3.00 -13.73
CA ALA A 186 -13.09 -3.00 -15.15
C ALA A 186 -11.98 -2.38 -16.00
N LEU A 187 -11.43 -1.23 -15.58
CA LEU A 187 -10.28 -0.59 -16.23
C LEU A 187 -9.05 -1.50 -16.21
N THR A 188 -8.79 -2.17 -15.09
CA THR A 188 -7.67 -3.10 -14.95
C THR A 188 -7.84 -4.30 -15.90
N ARG A 189 -9.03 -4.91 -15.98
CA ARG A 189 -9.33 -5.96 -16.96
C ARG A 189 -9.11 -5.49 -18.39
N GLY A 190 -9.61 -4.30 -18.72
CA GLY A 190 -9.42 -3.67 -20.03
C GLY A 190 -7.94 -3.53 -20.39
N ALA A 191 -7.11 -3.06 -19.45
CA ALA A 191 -5.67 -2.93 -19.66
C ALA A 191 -4.99 -4.27 -19.98
N PHE A 192 -5.34 -5.35 -19.27
CA PHE A 192 -4.82 -6.69 -19.59
C PHE A 192 -5.36 -7.22 -20.93
N ALA A 193 -6.60 -6.89 -21.31
CA ALA A 193 -7.17 -7.30 -22.59
C ALA A 193 -6.45 -6.70 -23.80
N LEU A 194 -5.79 -5.55 -23.65
CA LEU A 194 -4.95 -4.93 -24.69
C LEU A 194 -3.68 -5.73 -25.01
N VAL A 195 -3.27 -6.64 -24.11
CA VAL A 195 -2.13 -7.52 -24.36
C VAL A 195 -2.54 -8.59 -25.39
N LYS A 196 -1.99 -8.48 -26.60
CA LYS A 196 -2.19 -9.46 -27.67
C LYS A 196 -1.64 -10.83 -27.24
N PRO A 197 -2.32 -11.94 -27.60
CA PRO A 197 -1.74 -13.27 -27.46
C PRO A 197 -0.42 -13.31 -28.25
N SER A 198 0.67 -13.63 -27.56
CA SER A 198 1.93 -14.04 -28.17
C SER A 198 1.98 -15.55 -28.23
#